data_AF-A0A7G9YL80-F1
#
_entry.id   AF-A0A7G9YL80-F1
#
_cell.length_a   1.000
_cell.length_b   1.000
_cell.length_c   1.000
_cell.angle_alpha   90.00
_cell.angle_beta   90.00
_cell.angle_gamma   90.00
#
_symmetry.space_group_name_H-M   'P 1'
#
loop_
_entity.id
_entity.type
_entity.pdbx_description
1 polymer ?
#
loop_
_entity_poly.entity_id
_entity_poly.type
_entity_poly.pdbx_seq_one_letter_code
_entity_poly.pdbx_strand_id
1 'polypeptide(L)'
;MKTVQVVNSNKRYGIHLDGEVDNNNITCNLVQNNMQRGFYLWGGCTNNNISYNNIIGNGNYNATGGGYEWQLYNGQSDDVDAANNWWGTNNEDQIIASIYDWNDNPKRGNATYLPILEQPAPCAPTPEEPPAFTTTDAVIALQIAAGSRPPDPRWDVSRDGSVTSLDALMILQAAAGGIEIG
;
A
#
# COMPACT_ATOMS: atom_id res chain seq x y z
N MET A 1 19.12 13.66 -12.46
CA MET A 1 18.22 12.49 -12.48
C MET A 1 18.00 12.07 -11.04
N LYS A 2 16.84 12.36 -10.44
CA LYS A 2 16.40 11.69 -9.22
C LYS A 2 15.95 10.30 -9.64
N THR A 3 16.56 9.26 -9.11
CA THR A 3 16.15 7.88 -9.35
C THR A 3 14.78 7.70 -8.72
N VAL A 4 13.76 7.55 -9.55
CA VAL A 4 12.41 7.16 -9.13
C VAL A 4 12.49 5.69 -8.68
N GLN A 5 12.13 5.39 -7.44
CA GLN A 5 12.22 4.02 -6.89
C GLN A 5 10.84 3.44 -6.59
N VAL A 6 10.65 2.18 -7.01
CA VAL A 6 9.55 1.32 -6.57
C VAL A 6 10.07 0.47 -5.43
N VAL A 7 9.41 0.54 -4.29
CA VAL A 7 9.76 -0.20 -3.06
C VAL A 7 8.54 -1.00 -2.64
N ASN A 8 8.46 -2.24 -3.14
CA ASN A 8 7.26 -3.07 -2.99
C ASN A 8 7.54 -4.45 -2.38
N SER A 9 6.52 -5.02 -1.74
CA SER A 9 6.45 -6.44 -1.38
C SER A 9 7.62 -6.95 -0.52
N ASN A 10 8.25 -6.08 0.26
CA ASN A 10 9.32 -6.49 1.16
C ASN A 10 8.74 -7.20 2.40
N LYS A 11 9.41 -8.27 2.85
CA LYS A 11 9.01 -9.04 4.05
C LYS A 11 9.11 -8.27 5.38
N ARG A 12 9.72 -7.07 5.37
CA ARG A 12 9.86 -6.22 6.56
C ARG A 12 9.45 -4.80 6.24
N TYR A 13 10.37 -3.97 5.79
CA TYR A 13 10.18 -2.53 5.63
C TYR A 13 10.35 -2.17 4.16
N GLY A 14 9.65 -1.13 3.71
CA GLY A 14 9.95 -0.50 2.44
C GLY A 14 11.24 0.29 2.54
N ILE A 15 11.17 1.48 3.15
CA ILE A 15 12.30 2.37 3.35
C ILE A 15 12.62 2.44 4.85
N HIS A 16 13.86 2.10 5.22
CA HIS A 16 14.35 2.12 6.59
C HIS A 16 15.47 3.14 6.74
N LEU A 17 15.26 4.14 7.60
CA LEU A 17 16.29 5.10 8.02
C LEU A 17 16.72 4.71 9.43
N ASP A 18 18.01 4.43 9.62
CA ASP A 18 18.56 3.92 10.87
C ASP A 18 19.89 4.60 11.21
N GLY A 19 19.96 5.20 12.40
CA GLY A 19 21.11 5.96 12.89
C GLY A 19 21.06 7.43 12.47
N GLU A 20 22.23 8.08 12.47
CA GLU A 20 22.42 9.50 12.15
C GLU A 20 22.36 9.76 10.63
N VAL A 21 21.26 9.33 10.00
CA VAL A 21 21.02 9.44 8.56
C VAL A 21 20.17 10.68 8.32
N ASP A 22 20.85 11.83 8.23
CA ASP A 22 20.20 13.14 8.16
C ASP A 22 20.18 13.74 6.75
N ASN A 23 19.31 14.74 6.53
CA ASN A 23 19.30 15.60 5.34
C ASN A 23 19.02 14.87 4.01
N ASN A 24 18.25 13.78 4.05
CA ASN A 24 17.87 13.06 2.83
C ASN A 24 16.61 13.64 2.19
N ASN A 25 16.50 13.44 0.88
CA ASN A 25 15.37 13.90 0.09
C ASN A 25 14.68 12.68 -0.55
N ILE A 26 13.68 12.15 0.12
CA ILE A 26 12.97 10.92 -0.25
C ILE A 26 11.64 11.32 -0.86
N THR A 27 11.67 11.58 -2.17
CA THR A 27 10.51 12.11 -2.90
C THR A 27 10.25 11.32 -4.18
N CYS A 28 8.99 11.30 -4.62
CA CYS A 28 8.60 10.65 -5.87
C CYS A 28 8.85 9.13 -5.88
N ASN A 29 8.66 8.46 -4.74
CA ASN A 29 8.74 7.02 -4.63
C ASN A 29 7.34 6.39 -4.54
N LEU A 30 7.23 5.16 -5.03
CA LEU A 30 6.08 4.29 -4.75
C LEU A 30 6.52 3.29 -3.67
N VAL A 31 5.94 3.40 -2.48
CA VAL A 31 6.21 2.50 -1.36
C VAL A 31 4.91 1.76 -1.07
N GLN A 32 4.85 0.47 -1.43
CA GLN A 32 3.60 -0.27 -1.31
C GLN A 32 3.73 -1.73 -0.88
N ASN A 33 2.70 -2.26 -0.22
CA ASN A 33 2.57 -3.69 0.10
C ASN A 33 3.78 -4.26 0.87
N ASN A 34 4.48 -3.44 1.65
CA ASN A 34 5.56 -3.90 2.51
C ASN A 34 4.98 -4.48 3.81
N MET A 35 5.39 -5.69 4.18
CA MET A 35 4.68 -6.52 5.17
C MET A 35 4.61 -5.93 6.58
N GLN A 36 5.64 -5.22 7.06
CA GLN A 36 5.62 -4.65 8.42
C GLN A 36 5.44 -3.14 8.42
N ARG A 37 6.17 -2.40 7.58
CA ARG A 37 6.16 -0.94 7.55
C ARG A 37 6.46 -0.39 6.16
N GLY A 38 5.84 0.72 5.78
CA GLY A 38 6.22 1.44 4.55
C GLY A 38 7.53 2.18 4.77
N PHE A 39 7.46 3.18 5.65
CA PHE A 39 8.61 3.90 6.19
C PHE A 39 8.87 3.49 7.63
N TYR A 40 10.13 3.20 7.97
CA TYR A 40 10.55 2.97 9.34
C TYR A 40 11.73 3.88 9.66
N LEU A 41 11.55 4.77 10.64
CA LEU A 41 12.58 5.70 11.08
C LEU A 41 13.03 5.32 12.49
N TRP A 42 14.33 5.17 12.66
CA TRP A 42 14.97 4.79 13.93
C TRP A 42 16.32 5.50 14.09
N GLY A 43 16.76 5.66 15.34
CA GLY A 43 18.14 6.08 15.63
C GLY A 43 18.45 7.57 15.47
N GLY A 44 17.44 8.46 15.46
CA GLY A 44 17.63 9.91 15.45
C GLY A 44 18.00 10.46 14.06
N CYS A 45 17.27 10.05 13.03
CA CYS A 45 17.46 10.48 11.65
C CYS A 45 16.61 11.74 11.37
N THR A 46 17.27 12.90 11.40
CA THR A 46 16.66 14.23 11.38
C THR A 46 16.75 14.91 10.02
N ASN A 47 15.92 15.94 9.80
CA ASN A 47 15.93 16.77 8.59
C ASN A 47 15.75 15.97 7.28
N ASN A 48 15.06 14.83 7.34
CA ASN A 48 14.72 14.05 6.16
C ASN A 48 13.39 14.54 5.58
N ASN A 49 13.40 14.96 4.31
CA ASN A 49 12.19 15.34 3.59
C ASN A 49 11.55 14.11 2.96
N ILE A 50 10.39 13.68 3.48
CA ILE A 50 9.59 12.59 2.92
C ILE A 50 8.34 13.23 2.31
N SER A 51 8.39 13.65 1.05
CA SER A 51 7.24 14.31 0.40
C SER A 51 7.03 13.84 -1.03
N TYR A 52 5.83 14.00 -1.55
CA TYR A 52 5.44 13.57 -2.91
C TYR A 52 5.69 12.08 -3.18
N ASN A 53 5.52 11.22 -2.17
CA ASN A 53 5.54 9.77 -2.33
C ASN A 53 4.10 9.22 -2.37
N ASN A 54 3.95 8.08 -3.03
CA ASN A 54 2.76 7.23 -2.98
C ASN A 54 3.01 6.13 -1.94
N ILE A 55 2.38 6.23 -0.77
CA ILE A 55 2.54 5.32 0.38
C ILE A 55 1.24 4.55 0.54
N ILE A 56 1.22 3.29 0.08
CA ILE A 56 -0.04 2.56 -0.12
C ILE A 56 0.06 1.14 0.43
N GLY A 57 -0.89 0.72 1.26
CA GLY A 57 -1.05 -0.68 1.64
C GLY A 57 0.12 -1.29 2.39
N ASN A 58 0.89 -0.50 3.14
CA ASN A 58 2.03 -1.01 3.91
C ASN A 58 1.64 -1.36 5.35
N GLY A 59 2.31 -2.37 5.91
CA GLY A 59 2.05 -2.86 7.24
C GLY A 59 0.81 -3.73 7.32
N ASN A 60 0.16 -3.73 8.48
CA ASN A 60 -0.97 -4.61 8.73
C ASN A 60 -2.29 -3.91 8.44
N TYR A 61 -3.19 -4.57 7.71
CA TYR A 61 -4.55 -4.08 7.56
C TYR A 61 -5.35 -4.32 8.85
N ASN A 62 -5.88 -3.26 9.45
CA ASN A 62 -6.79 -3.34 10.58
C ASN A 62 -8.23 -3.20 10.10
N ALA A 63 -8.95 -4.32 10.07
CA ALA A 63 -10.36 -4.37 9.65
C ALA A 63 -11.30 -3.53 10.52
N THR A 64 -10.94 -3.22 11.77
CA THR A 64 -11.75 -2.39 12.67
C THR A 64 -11.64 -0.91 12.28
N GLY A 65 -10.44 -0.44 11.91
CA GLY A 65 -10.20 0.92 11.43
C GLY A 65 -10.44 1.09 9.92
N GLY A 66 -10.63 -0.02 9.19
CA GLY A 66 -10.83 -0.04 7.75
C GLY A 66 -9.60 0.41 6.94
N GLY A 67 -8.42 0.43 7.56
CA GLY A 67 -7.19 0.98 6.98
C GLY A 67 -5.94 0.22 7.40
N TYR A 68 -4.81 0.58 6.79
CA TYR A 68 -3.51 0.00 7.11
C TYR A 68 -2.87 0.72 8.29
N GLU A 69 -2.19 -0.04 9.15
CA GLU A 69 -1.36 0.48 10.24
C GLU A 69 0.13 0.44 9.85
N TRP A 70 0.87 1.45 10.29
CA TRP A 70 2.33 1.55 10.14
C TRP A 70 2.82 1.77 8.70
N GLN A 71 2.04 2.48 7.89
CA GLN A 71 2.52 3.01 6.61
C GLN A 71 3.72 3.94 6.80
N LEU A 72 3.71 4.76 7.86
CA LEU A 72 4.88 5.46 8.37
C LEU A 72 5.01 5.19 9.86
N TYR A 73 6.19 4.75 10.28
CA TYR A 73 6.49 4.49 11.69
C TYR A 73 7.66 5.37 12.13
N ASN A 74 7.34 6.40 12.92
CA ASN A 74 8.33 7.26 13.54
C ASN A 74 8.79 6.66 14.87
N GLY A 75 9.82 5.81 14.81
CA GLY A 75 10.38 5.13 15.97
C GLY A 75 11.40 5.94 16.75
N GLN A 76 11.68 7.19 16.36
CA GLN A 76 12.62 8.09 17.02
C GLN A 76 11.89 9.09 17.94
N SER A 77 12.65 9.85 18.74
CA SER A 77 12.15 10.96 19.55
C SER A 77 12.03 12.27 18.77
N ASP A 78 12.66 12.35 17.61
CA ASP A 78 12.71 13.51 16.74
C ASP A 78 11.51 13.56 15.77
N ASP A 79 11.10 14.78 15.45
CA ASP A 79 10.00 15.02 14.51
C ASP A 79 10.43 14.71 13.08
N VAL A 80 9.46 14.30 12.25
CA VAL A 80 9.66 14.03 10.82
C VAL A 80 8.68 14.82 9.98
N ASP A 81 9.15 15.39 8.87
CA ASP A 81 8.32 16.02 7.85
C ASP A 81 7.92 14.97 6.81
N ALA A 82 6.65 14.59 6.85
CA ALA A 82 5.99 13.66 5.95
C ALA A 82 4.82 14.30 5.20
N ALA A 83 4.86 15.63 5.02
CA ALA A 83 3.80 16.37 4.34
C ALA A 83 3.82 16.10 2.83
N ASN A 84 2.69 16.38 2.17
CA ASN A 84 2.51 16.25 0.73
C ASN A 84 2.71 14.82 0.20
N ASN A 85 2.35 13.79 0.95
CA ASN A 85 2.30 12.41 0.45
C ASN A 85 0.86 11.98 0.13
N TRP A 86 0.74 11.00 -0.75
CA TRP A 86 -0.48 10.24 -0.98
C TRP A 86 -0.47 8.97 -0.12
N TRP A 87 -1.52 8.76 0.68
CA TRP A 87 -1.59 7.68 1.67
C TRP A 87 -2.46 6.49 1.23
N GLY A 88 -2.91 6.48 -0.03
CA GLY A 88 -3.83 5.47 -0.57
C GLY A 88 -5.31 5.73 -0.28
N THR A 89 -5.64 6.79 0.47
CA THR A 89 -7.01 7.15 0.87
C THR A 89 -7.11 8.65 1.14
N ASN A 90 -8.33 9.19 1.07
CA ASN A 90 -8.68 10.55 1.49
C ASN A 90 -9.35 10.57 2.88
N ASN A 91 -9.50 9.41 3.52
CA ASN A 91 -10.08 9.32 4.85
C ASN A 91 -9.02 9.65 5.91
N GLU A 92 -9.14 10.83 6.53
CA GLU A 92 -8.19 11.34 7.52
C GLU A 92 -8.01 10.40 8.73
N ASP A 93 -9.09 9.77 9.22
CA ASP A 93 -9.00 8.81 10.33
C ASP A 93 -8.13 7.60 9.97
N GLN A 94 -8.23 7.12 8.73
CA GLN A 94 -7.38 6.03 8.21
C GLN A 94 -5.93 6.47 8.04
N ILE A 95 -5.70 7.72 7.63
CA ILE A 95 -4.36 8.29 7.47
C ILE A 95 -3.68 8.39 8.84
N ILE A 96 -4.36 8.98 9.83
CA ILE A 96 -3.87 9.11 11.21
C ILE A 96 -3.55 7.73 11.78
N ALA A 97 -4.46 6.75 11.67
CA ALA A 97 -4.23 5.38 12.15
C ALA A 97 -3.06 4.68 11.43
N SER A 98 -2.72 5.11 10.22
CA SER A 98 -1.61 4.54 9.45
C SER A 98 -0.23 5.08 9.82
N ILE A 99 -0.18 6.13 10.65
CA ILE A 99 1.04 6.81 11.08
C ILE A 99 1.26 6.51 12.56
N TYR A 100 2.42 5.96 12.90
CA TYR A 100 2.81 5.78 14.30
C TYR A 100 3.77 6.89 14.73
N ASP A 101 3.37 7.75 15.66
CA ASP A 101 4.16 8.90 16.11
C ASP A 101 3.89 9.31 17.58
N TRP A 102 4.07 10.60 17.90
CA TRP A 102 3.78 11.18 19.22
C TRP A 102 2.34 10.97 19.71
N ASN A 103 1.35 10.97 18.80
CA ASN A 103 -0.06 10.77 19.16
C ASN A 103 -0.30 9.36 19.71
N ASP A 104 0.40 8.35 19.20
CA ASP A 104 0.34 6.98 19.70
C ASP A 104 1.20 6.77 20.95
N ASN A 105 2.33 7.46 21.01
CA ASN A 105 3.28 7.33 22.10
C ASN A 105 4.05 8.64 22.32
N PRO A 106 3.85 9.33 23.47
CA PRO A 106 4.43 10.65 23.73
C PRO A 106 5.96 10.65 23.88
N LYS A 107 6.62 9.48 23.84
CA LYS A 107 8.08 9.35 23.77
C LYS A 107 8.64 9.42 22.33
N ARG A 108 7.76 9.47 21.32
CA ARG A 108 8.13 9.59 19.91
C ARG A 108 8.00 11.04 19.46
N GLY A 109 8.71 11.38 18.39
CA GLY A 109 8.50 12.65 17.70
C GLY A 109 7.25 12.64 16.84
N ASN A 110 6.74 13.82 16.53
CA ASN A 110 5.56 14.02 15.69
C ASN A 110 5.87 13.76 14.20
N ALA A 111 4.94 13.14 13.48
CA ALA A 111 5.01 13.03 12.03
C ALA A 111 4.09 14.07 11.40
N THR A 112 4.68 15.12 10.82
CA THR A 112 3.90 16.17 10.14
C THR A 112 3.42 15.64 8.80
N TYR A 113 2.14 15.28 8.68
CA TYR A 113 1.57 14.68 7.46
C TYR A 113 0.69 15.63 6.64
N LEU A 114 0.37 16.81 7.19
CA LEU A 114 -0.41 17.83 6.50
C LEU A 114 0.50 18.83 5.77
N PRO A 115 0.12 19.30 4.57
CA PRO A 115 -1.08 18.89 3.82
C PRO A 115 -0.95 17.48 3.22
N ILE A 116 -2.06 16.76 3.10
CA ILE A 116 -2.12 15.49 2.36
C ILE A 116 -2.31 15.75 0.85
N LEU A 117 -1.83 14.85 0.01
CA LEU A 117 -2.29 14.82 -1.38
C LEU A 117 -3.67 14.16 -1.45
N GLU A 118 -4.55 14.66 -2.32
CA GLU A 118 -5.88 14.08 -2.54
C GLU A 118 -5.90 12.99 -3.64
N GLN A 119 -4.78 12.86 -4.35
CA GLN A 119 -4.55 11.91 -5.45
C GLN A 119 -3.08 11.46 -5.42
N PRO A 120 -2.73 10.34 -6.07
CA PRO A 120 -1.35 9.90 -6.22
C PRO A 120 -0.43 11.02 -6.74
N ALA A 121 0.76 11.14 -6.14
CA ALA A 121 1.81 12.05 -6.57
C ALA A 121 2.20 11.73 -8.03
N PRO A 122 2.09 12.69 -8.96
CA PRO A 122 2.27 12.43 -10.40
C PRO A 122 3.72 12.16 -10.78
N CYS A 123 4.67 12.52 -9.91
CA CYS A 123 6.10 12.24 -10.14
C CYS A 123 6.53 10.85 -9.67
N ALA A 124 5.73 10.20 -8.81
CA ALA A 124 5.99 8.84 -8.36
C ALA A 124 5.50 7.83 -9.40
N PRO A 125 6.03 6.59 -9.41
CA PRO A 125 5.50 5.52 -10.24
C PRO A 125 4.00 5.34 -10.03
N THR A 126 3.31 4.97 -11.09
CA THR A 126 1.91 4.55 -11.03
C THR A 126 1.81 3.36 -10.05
N PRO A 127 0.95 3.44 -9.02
CA PRO A 127 0.69 2.31 -8.15
C PRO A 127 0.34 1.08 -8.97
N GLU A 128 0.90 -0.07 -8.58
CA GLU A 128 0.51 -1.33 -9.17
C GLU A 128 -0.87 -1.66 -8.61
N GLU A 129 -1.94 -1.36 -9.36
CA GLU A 129 -3.25 -1.91 -9.03
C GLU A 129 -3.15 -3.44 -9.17
N PRO A 130 -3.71 -4.24 -8.23
CA PRO A 130 -3.87 -5.66 -8.50
C PRO A 130 -4.56 -5.79 -9.87
N PRO A 131 -4.21 -6.81 -10.70
CA PRO A 131 -4.82 -6.95 -12.01
C PRO A 131 -6.33 -6.86 -11.81
N ALA A 132 -6.92 -5.79 -12.36
CA ALA A 132 -8.31 -5.46 -12.11
C ALA A 132 -9.14 -6.54 -12.80
N PHE A 133 -9.46 -7.58 -12.04
CA PHE A 133 -10.51 -8.50 -12.41
C PHE A 133 -11.78 -7.68 -12.53
N THR A 134 -12.41 -7.76 -13.69
CA THR A 134 -13.63 -7.05 -13.99
C THR A 134 -14.82 -8.00 -13.88
N THR A 135 -16.02 -7.44 -13.85
CA THR A 135 -17.24 -8.26 -14.03
C THR A 135 -17.24 -9.01 -15.37
N THR A 136 -16.53 -8.49 -16.38
CA THR A 136 -16.31 -9.20 -17.66
C THR A 136 -15.53 -10.49 -17.43
N ASP A 137 -14.45 -10.44 -16.65
CA ASP A 137 -13.63 -11.61 -16.35
C ASP A 137 -14.40 -12.69 -15.60
N ALA A 138 -15.29 -12.29 -14.68
CA ALA A 138 -16.18 -13.21 -13.99
C ALA A 138 -17.14 -13.91 -14.98
N VAL A 139 -17.63 -13.18 -15.98
CA VAL A 139 -18.47 -13.75 -17.04
C VAL A 139 -17.66 -14.71 -17.94
N ILE A 140 -16.38 -14.43 -18.21
CA ILE A 140 -15.51 -15.36 -18.95
C ILE A 140 -15.36 -16.68 -18.18
N ALA A 141 -15.02 -16.62 -16.90
CA ALA A 141 -14.91 -17.81 -16.05
C ALA A 141 -16.23 -18.58 -15.97
N LEU A 142 -17.36 -17.87 -15.85
CA LEU A 142 -18.69 -18.49 -15.85
C LEU A 142 -19.03 -19.18 -17.18
N GLN A 143 -18.65 -18.58 -18.32
CA GLN A 143 -18.83 -19.19 -19.64
C GLN A 143 -18.00 -20.47 -19.80
N ILE A 144 -16.79 -20.51 -19.24
CA ILE A 144 -15.96 -21.72 -19.22
C ILE A 144 -16.61 -22.79 -18.32
N ALA A 145 -17.05 -22.42 -17.12
CA ALA A 145 -17.75 -23.31 -16.19
C ALA A 145 -19.04 -23.90 -16.78
N ALA A 146 -19.76 -23.13 -17.60
CA ALA A 146 -20.96 -23.57 -18.32
C ALA A 146 -20.66 -24.40 -19.59
N GLY A 147 -19.39 -24.63 -19.93
CA GLY A 147 -18.97 -25.32 -21.16
C GLY A 147 -19.25 -24.53 -22.45
N SER A 148 -19.56 -23.24 -22.33
CA SER A 148 -19.80 -22.34 -23.47
C SER A 148 -18.50 -21.78 -24.05
N ARG A 149 -17.37 -22.03 -23.40
CA ARG A 149 -16.02 -21.68 -23.85
C ARG A 149 -15.02 -22.82 -23.57
N PRO A 150 -13.94 -22.94 -24.36
CA PRO A 150 -12.86 -23.89 -24.06
C PRO A 150 -12.22 -23.61 -22.69
N PRO A 151 -11.69 -24.64 -22.01
CA PRO A 151 -10.93 -24.46 -20.78
C PRO A 151 -9.72 -23.53 -20.99
N ASP A 152 -9.54 -22.59 -20.07
CA ASP A 152 -8.38 -21.69 -20.03
C ASP A 152 -7.91 -21.61 -18.57
N PRO A 153 -6.75 -22.20 -18.23
CA PRO A 153 -6.21 -22.24 -16.86
C PRO A 153 -5.97 -20.86 -16.25
N ARG A 154 -5.94 -19.79 -17.06
CA ARG A 154 -5.85 -18.41 -16.55
C ARG A 154 -7.00 -18.06 -15.61
N TRP A 155 -8.17 -18.68 -15.78
CA TRP A 155 -9.36 -18.40 -14.98
C TRP A 155 -9.55 -19.38 -13.83
N ASP A 156 -8.60 -20.29 -13.57
CA ASP A 156 -8.58 -21.13 -12.37
C ASP A 156 -7.88 -20.35 -11.25
N VAL A 157 -8.60 -19.42 -10.64
CA VAL A 157 -8.08 -18.56 -9.57
C VAL A 157 -8.11 -19.25 -8.21
N SER A 158 -8.92 -20.31 -8.07
CA SER A 158 -8.95 -21.17 -6.88
C SER A 158 -7.77 -22.15 -6.84
N ARG A 159 -7.13 -22.41 -7.98
CA ARG A 159 -6.01 -23.33 -8.19
C ARG A 159 -6.37 -24.78 -7.89
N ASP A 160 -7.61 -25.17 -8.17
CA ASP A 160 -8.11 -26.54 -7.97
C ASP A 160 -7.96 -27.43 -9.23
N GLY A 161 -7.46 -26.85 -10.33
CA GLY A 161 -7.26 -27.51 -11.62
C GLY A 161 -8.47 -27.42 -12.55
N SER A 162 -9.54 -26.73 -12.18
CA SER A 162 -10.77 -26.57 -12.97
C SER A 162 -11.32 -25.15 -12.87
N VAL A 163 -11.78 -24.60 -14.00
CA VAL A 163 -12.52 -23.32 -13.98
C VAL A 163 -14.00 -23.61 -13.72
N THR A 164 -14.49 -23.23 -12.55
CA THR A 164 -15.87 -23.47 -12.10
C THR A 164 -16.58 -22.16 -11.76
N SER A 165 -17.85 -22.26 -11.33
CA SER A 165 -18.56 -21.10 -10.79
C SER A 165 -17.91 -20.53 -9.53
N LEU A 166 -17.06 -21.30 -8.83
CA LEU A 166 -16.28 -20.80 -7.70
C LEU A 166 -15.26 -19.76 -8.16
N ASP A 167 -14.51 -20.05 -9.23
CA ASP A 167 -13.55 -19.10 -9.80
C ASP A 167 -14.25 -17.83 -10.30
N ALA A 168 -15.39 -17.98 -10.96
CA ALA A 168 -16.21 -16.85 -11.39
C ALA A 168 -16.67 -15.99 -10.20
N LEU A 169 -17.05 -16.62 -9.08
CA LEU A 169 -17.42 -15.91 -7.86
C LEU A 169 -16.22 -15.19 -7.24
N MET A 170 -15.06 -15.84 -7.16
CA MET A 170 -13.83 -15.24 -6.63
C MET A 170 -13.42 -14.03 -7.47
N ILE A 171 -13.47 -14.13 -8.80
CA ILE A 171 -13.22 -13.04 -9.74
C ILE A 171 -14.24 -11.90 -9.56
N LEU A 172 -15.52 -12.22 -9.39
CA LEU A 172 -16.57 -11.21 -9.16
C LEU A 172 -16.39 -10.49 -7.82
N GLN A 173 -16.02 -11.22 -6.76
CA GLN A 173 -15.72 -10.66 -5.46
C GLN A 173 -14.49 -9.76 -5.52
N ALA A 174 -13.46 -10.15 -6.27
CA ALA A 174 -12.29 -9.32 -6.49
C ALA A 174 -12.61 -8.05 -7.30
N ALA A 175 -13.44 -8.17 -8.34
CA ALA A 175 -13.93 -7.05 -9.13
C ALA A 175 -14.75 -6.05 -8.30
N ALA A 176 -15.41 -6.53 -7.24
CA ALA A 176 -16.17 -5.71 -6.31
C ALA A 176 -15.31 -5.15 -5.15
N GLY A 177 -14.00 -5.39 -5.14
CA GLY A 177 -13.11 -5.02 -4.03
C GLY A 177 -13.36 -5.82 -2.74
N GLY A 178 -14.06 -6.95 -2.84
CA GLY A 178 -14.41 -7.79 -1.70
C GLY A 178 -13.31 -8.76 -1.28
N ILE A 179 -12.40 -9.13 -2.18
CA ILE A 179 -11.22 -9.98 -1.90
C ILE A 179 -10.05 -9.62 -2.83
N GLU A 180 -8.81 -9.89 -2.38
CA GLU A 180 -7.64 -9.93 -3.26
C GLU A 180 -7.39 -11.37 -3.74
N ILE A 181 -7.19 -11.57 -5.04
CA ILE A 181 -6.83 -12.85 -5.65
C ILE A 181 -5.41 -12.75 -6.21
N GLY A 182 -4.54 -13.67 -5.79
CA GLY A 182 -3.10 -13.69 -6.10
C GLY A 182 -2.60 -15.07 -6.53
#